data_AF-A0A0C3BGW5-F1
#
_entry.id   AF-A0A0C3BGW5-F1
#
_cell.length_a   1.000
_cell.length_b   1.000
_cell.length_c   1.000
_cell.angle_alpha   90.00
_cell.angle_beta   90.00
_cell.angle_gamma   90.00
#
_symmetry.space_group_name_H-M   'P 1'
#
loop_
_entity.id
_entity.type
_entity.pdbx_description
1 polymer ?
#
loop_
_entity_poly.entity_id
_entity_poly.type
_entity_poly.pdbx_seq_one_letter_code
_entity_poly.pdbx_strand_id
1 'polypeptide(L)'
;MPPPGNVLPEKPAQEGYPCPHLTDKQVAEYLFPLYERGWGIYTKLPSDEKPASLMLAKSITFLWHYPLVDLLQHLHSLSKQEKHHPRVHYELRSLEIFLNTHSAIPKEPTEPVNLGRRDLVPGITLRDVRYAYFVEDALQPFYELGKIAQATNKYAQLTSLDIPGLLPQKVNSTEAPSKRCIVCGGDHWSTTCPERFTKKPPNVCELCGGDHWKFACSQYKQWRLSIKKGWADPPVEQYS
;
A
#
# COMPACT_ATOMS: atom_id res chain seq x y z
N MET A 1 -26.32 -7.53 -14.49
CA MET A 1 -27.15 -7.28 -13.30
C MET A 1 -26.22 -7.21 -12.10
N PRO A 2 -26.40 -6.26 -11.16
CA PRO A 2 -25.68 -6.31 -9.89
C PRO A 2 -25.89 -7.70 -9.27
N PRO A 3 -24.88 -8.30 -8.61
CA PRO A 3 -25.10 -9.56 -7.92
C PRO A 3 -26.28 -9.37 -6.96
N PRO A 4 -27.26 -10.30 -6.91
CA PRO A 4 -28.34 -10.27 -5.94
C PRO A 4 -27.73 -10.52 -4.57
N GLY A 5 -27.14 -9.48 -3.99
CA GLY A 5 -26.30 -9.54 -2.81
C GLY A 5 -26.86 -8.64 -1.72
N ASN A 6 -26.59 -9.01 -0.49
CA ASN A 6 -27.02 -8.26 0.67
C ASN A 6 -26.63 -6.77 0.53
N VAL A 7 -27.50 -5.91 1.06
CA VAL A 7 -27.18 -4.48 1.23
C VAL A 7 -25.90 -4.41 2.05
N LEU A 8 -24.88 -3.68 1.57
CA LEU A 8 -23.68 -3.48 2.37
C LEU A 8 -24.09 -2.83 3.70
N PRO A 9 -23.47 -3.22 4.82
CA PRO A 9 -23.59 -2.50 6.07
C PRO A 9 -23.33 -1.00 5.90
N GLU A 10 -23.60 -0.23 6.96
CA GLU A 10 -23.14 1.16 6.97
C GLU A 10 -21.61 1.22 6.79
N LYS A 11 -21.17 2.15 5.95
CA LYS A 11 -19.74 2.33 5.65
C LYS A 11 -19.01 2.70 6.95
N PRO A 12 -17.88 2.05 7.29
CA PRO A 12 -17.17 2.36 8.52
C PRO A 12 -16.69 3.82 8.52
N ALA A 13 -16.67 4.42 9.71
CA ALA A 13 -16.15 5.76 9.92
C ALA A 13 -14.67 5.83 9.54
N GLN A 14 -14.18 7.02 9.17
CA GLN A 14 -12.77 7.21 8.90
C GLN A 14 -11.97 7.09 10.20
N GLU A 15 -11.12 6.07 10.29
CA GLU A 15 -10.28 5.87 11.48
C GLU A 15 -9.11 6.85 11.53
N GLY A 16 -8.77 7.25 12.75
CA GLY A 16 -7.53 7.97 13.07
C GLY A 16 -6.28 7.12 12.85
N TYR A 17 -5.12 7.69 13.17
CA TYR A 17 -3.85 6.98 13.23
C TYR A 17 -3.54 6.63 14.69
N PRO A 18 -2.99 5.43 14.99
CA PRO A 18 -2.64 4.32 14.09
C PRO A 18 -3.88 3.53 13.60
N CYS A 19 -3.71 2.76 12.51
CA CYS A 19 -4.78 1.97 11.91
C CYS A 19 -4.59 0.48 12.26
N PRO A 20 -5.35 -0.09 13.20
CA PRO A 20 -5.22 -1.49 13.56
C PRO A 20 -5.75 -2.41 12.45
N HIS A 21 -5.21 -3.64 12.40
CA HIS A 21 -5.79 -4.71 11.58
C HIS A 21 -7.24 -4.99 12.00
N LEU A 22 -8.04 -5.47 11.04
CA LEU A 22 -9.43 -5.84 11.32
C LEU A 22 -9.51 -6.94 12.39
N THR A 23 -10.45 -6.78 13.30
CA THR A 23 -10.89 -7.84 14.23
C THR A 23 -11.78 -8.86 13.52
N ASP A 24 -11.94 -10.07 14.07
CA ASP A 24 -12.82 -11.10 13.48
C ASP A 24 -14.27 -10.62 13.38
N LYS A 25 -14.72 -9.82 14.36
CA LYS A 25 -16.04 -9.19 14.31
C LYS A 25 -16.16 -8.27 13.09
N GLN A 26 -15.15 -7.41 12.85
CA GLN A 26 -15.14 -6.51 11.69
C GLN A 26 -14.97 -7.27 10.37
N VAL A 27 -14.25 -8.39 10.36
CA VAL A 27 -14.15 -9.28 9.18
C VAL A 27 -15.54 -9.82 8.82
N ALA A 28 -16.25 -10.39 9.80
CA ALA A 28 -17.59 -10.91 9.59
C ALA A 28 -18.58 -9.80 9.19
N GLU A 29 -18.50 -8.64 9.84
CA GLU A 29 -19.40 -7.51 9.58
C GLU A 29 -19.18 -6.89 8.19
N TYR A 30 -17.92 -6.64 7.81
CA TYR A 30 -17.63 -5.83 6.61
C TYR A 30 -17.05 -6.60 5.43
N LEU A 31 -16.22 -7.64 5.66
CA LEU A 31 -15.61 -8.36 4.55
C LEU A 31 -16.55 -9.37 3.92
N PHE A 32 -17.42 -10.04 4.69
CA PHE A 32 -18.35 -11.02 4.10
C PHE A 32 -19.31 -10.39 3.09
N PRO A 33 -19.95 -9.23 3.37
CA PRO A 33 -20.74 -8.53 2.37
C PRO A 33 -19.94 -8.08 1.14
N LEU A 34 -18.66 -7.73 1.30
CA LEU A 34 -17.78 -7.43 0.17
C LEU A 34 -17.43 -8.68 -0.65
N TYR A 35 -17.24 -9.83 -0.01
CA TYR A 35 -16.99 -11.11 -0.67
C TYR A 35 -18.14 -11.52 -1.57
N GLU A 36 -19.39 -11.31 -1.13
CA GLU A 36 -20.59 -11.50 -1.96
C GLU A 36 -20.58 -10.62 -3.21
N ARG A 37 -19.82 -9.52 -3.19
CA ARG A 37 -19.66 -8.58 -4.31
C ARG A 37 -18.39 -8.81 -5.11
N GLY A 38 -17.73 -9.95 -4.99
CA GLY A 38 -16.56 -10.26 -5.82
C GLY A 38 -15.23 -9.76 -5.26
N TRP A 39 -15.21 -9.19 -4.05
CA TRP A 39 -13.95 -8.95 -3.35
C TRP A 39 -13.39 -10.24 -2.77
N GLY A 40 -12.09 -10.25 -2.51
CA GLY A 40 -11.45 -11.31 -1.76
C GLY A 40 -10.08 -10.86 -1.27
N ILE A 41 -9.30 -11.82 -0.80
CA ILE A 41 -8.01 -11.61 -0.20
C ILE A 41 -6.93 -12.06 -1.17
N TYR A 42 -6.06 -11.11 -1.53
CA TYR A 42 -4.83 -11.38 -2.24
C TYR A 42 -3.68 -11.48 -1.23
N THR A 43 -2.98 -12.61 -1.27
CA THR A 43 -1.77 -12.81 -0.47
C THR A 43 -0.57 -12.47 -1.32
N LYS A 44 0.13 -11.38 -0.96
CA LYS A 44 1.44 -11.11 -1.53
C LYS A 44 2.46 -12.00 -0.82
N LEU A 45 3.04 -12.94 -1.56
CA LEU A 45 4.11 -13.79 -1.05
C LEU A 45 5.31 -12.96 -0.60
N PRO A 46 6.05 -13.43 0.43
CA PRO A 46 7.24 -12.75 0.89
C PRO A 46 8.29 -12.71 -0.21
N SER A 47 9.10 -11.66 -0.21
CA SER A 47 10.35 -11.58 -0.98
C SER A 47 11.50 -11.28 -0.02
N ASP A 48 12.75 -11.42 -0.47
CA ASP A 48 13.94 -11.18 0.37
C ASP A 48 13.90 -9.82 1.10
N GLU A 49 13.24 -8.83 0.50
CA GLU A 49 13.13 -7.47 1.04
C GLU A 49 11.82 -7.18 1.81
N LYS A 50 10.78 -8.00 1.67
CA LYS A 50 9.43 -7.64 2.13
C LYS A 50 8.69 -8.83 2.73
N PRO A 51 8.12 -8.69 3.95
CA PRO A 51 7.28 -9.73 4.51
C PRO A 51 6.06 -9.95 3.63
N ALA A 52 5.43 -11.11 3.80
CA ALA A 52 4.13 -11.38 3.22
C ALA A 52 3.13 -10.32 3.70
N SER A 53 2.17 -9.96 2.85
CA SER A 53 1.13 -9.00 3.22
C SER A 53 -0.20 -9.41 2.63
N LEU A 54 -1.25 -9.28 3.43
CA LEU A 54 -2.63 -9.43 2.97
C LEU A 54 -3.12 -8.13 2.35
N MET A 55 -3.83 -8.26 1.24
CA MET A 55 -4.47 -7.14 0.55
C MET A 55 -5.92 -7.51 0.26
N LEU A 56 -6.84 -6.58 0.47
CA LEU A 56 -8.20 -6.69 -0.01
C LEU A 56 -8.20 -6.39 -1.52
N ALA A 57 -8.75 -7.28 -2.33
CA ALA A 57 -8.60 -7.23 -3.77
C ALA A 57 -9.91 -7.48 -4.53
N LYS A 58 -10.06 -6.84 -5.70
CA LYS A 58 -11.17 -7.05 -6.63
C LYS A 58 -10.67 -7.06 -8.06
N SER A 59 -11.23 -7.95 -8.89
CA SER A 59 -11.01 -7.98 -10.33
C SER A 59 -12.31 -7.68 -11.05
N ILE A 60 -12.28 -6.73 -11.98
CA ILE A 60 -13.43 -6.26 -12.74
C ILE A 60 -13.09 -6.36 -14.22
N THR A 61 -13.97 -6.96 -15.01
CA THR A 61 -13.86 -6.94 -16.47
C THR A 61 -15.02 -6.17 -17.06
N PHE A 62 -14.71 -5.10 -17.79
CA PHE A 62 -15.67 -4.28 -18.49
C PHE A 62 -15.98 -4.84 -19.87
N LEU A 63 -17.17 -4.54 -20.39
CA LEU A 63 -17.51 -4.87 -21.78
C LEU A 63 -16.68 -4.02 -22.76
N TRP A 64 -16.36 -2.79 -22.39
CA TRP A 64 -15.66 -1.80 -23.20
C TRP A 64 -14.56 -1.12 -22.39
N HIS A 65 -13.59 -0.50 -23.07
CA HIS A 65 -12.50 0.20 -22.40
C HIS A 65 -12.92 1.55 -21.77
N TYR A 66 -13.82 2.32 -22.40
CA TYR A 66 -14.20 3.65 -21.89
C TYR A 66 -14.74 3.65 -20.44
N PRO A 67 -15.65 2.74 -20.04
CA PRO A 67 -16.10 2.66 -18.65
C PRO A 67 -14.98 2.42 -17.62
N LEU A 68 -13.92 1.72 -18.01
CA LEU A 68 -12.75 1.50 -17.15
C LEU A 68 -12.03 2.82 -16.90
N VAL A 69 -11.81 3.62 -17.94
CA VAL A 69 -11.16 4.94 -17.83
C VAL A 69 -11.98 5.88 -16.93
N ASP A 70 -13.30 5.90 -17.11
CA ASP A 70 -14.21 6.68 -16.26
C ASP A 70 -14.08 6.27 -14.79
N LEU A 71 -14.04 4.95 -14.50
CA LEU A 71 -13.84 4.47 -13.14
C LEU A 71 -12.46 4.89 -12.59
N LEU A 72 -11.38 4.77 -13.35
CA LEU A 72 -10.04 5.17 -12.91
C LEU A 72 -9.98 6.64 -12.48
N GLN A 73 -10.67 7.54 -13.20
CA GLN A 73 -10.76 8.95 -12.82
C GLN A 73 -11.48 9.16 -11.48
N HIS A 74 -12.54 8.39 -11.23
CA HIS A 74 -13.23 8.39 -9.93
C HIS A 74 -12.33 7.85 -8.81
N LEU A 75 -11.61 6.75 -9.05
CA LEU A 75 -10.67 6.18 -8.07
C LEU A 75 -9.57 7.17 -7.68
N HIS A 76 -9.05 7.96 -8.62
CA HIS A 76 -8.07 9.01 -8.31
C HIS A 76 -8.64 10.08 -7.38
N SER A 77 -9.87 10.54 -7.64
CA SER A 77 -10.55 11.51 -6.80
C SER A 77 -10.79 10.96 -5.39
N LEU A 78 -11.24 9.70 -5.29
CA LEU A 78 -11.41 9.00 -4.03
C LEU A 78 -10.10 8.87 -3.24
N SER A 79 -8.99 8.56 -3.91
CA SER A 79 -7.67 8.46 -3.28
C SER A 79 -7.25 9.76 -2.60
N LYS A 80 -7.49 10.90 -3.26
CA LYS A 80 -7.21 12.22 -2.69
C LYS A 80 -8.08 12.54 -1.49
N GLN A 81 -9.39 12.23 -1.58
CA GLN A 81 -10.36 12.49 -0.52
C GLN A 81 -10.05 11.67 0.73
N GLU A 82 -9.85 10.36 0.57
CA GLU A 82 -9.64 9.43 1.69
C GLU A 82 -8.19 9.46 2.20
N LYS A 83 -7.27 10.11 1.47
CA LYS A 83 -5.82 10.09 1.75
C LYS A 83 -5.31 8.66 1.90
N HIS A 84 -5.79 7.79 1.03
CA HIS A 84 -5.52 6.36 1.01
C HIS A 84 -5.47 5.90 -0.45
N HIS A 85 -4.39 5.27 -0.88
CA HIS A 85 -4.15 5.00 -2.29
C HIS A 85 -4.25 3.49 -2.56
N PRO A 86 -5.13 3.04 -3.46
CA PRO A 86 -5.11 1.67 -3.93
C PRO A 86 -3.89 1.44 -4.83
N ARG A 87 -3.41 0.20 -4.87
CA ARG A 87 -2.61 -0.26 -5.99
C ARG A 87 -3.58 -0.75 -7.08
N VAL A 88 -3.40 -0.23 -8.29
CA VAL A 88 -4.28 -0.53 -9.41
C VAL A 88 -3.44 -1.10 -10.56
N HIS A 89 -3.86 -2.24 -11.10
CA HIS A 89 -3.37 -2.76 -12.38
C HIS A 89 -4.53 -2.80 -13.36
N TYR A 90 -4.29 -2.44 -14.61
CA TYR A 90 -5.30 -2.58 -15.65
C TYR A 90 -4.66 -2.99 -16.96
N GLU A 91 -5.42 -3.75 -17.73
CA GLU A 91 -5.03 -4.21 -19.06
C GLU A 91 -6.29 -4.29 -19.93
N LEU A 92 -6.31 -3.53 -21.03
CA LEU A 92 -7.42 -3.45 -21.98
C LEU A 92 -8.76 -3.09 -21.30
N ARG A 93 -9.54 -4.11 -20.90
CA ARG A 93 -10.86 -4.00 -20.27
C ARG A 93 -10.90 -4.55 -18.85
N SER A 94 -9.79 -5.07 -18.35
CA SER A 94 -9.68 -5.67 -17.03
C SER A 94 -8.99 -4.71 -16.08
N LEU A 95 -9.52 -4.63 -14.86
CA LEU A 95 -9.06 -3.78 -13.78
C LEU A 95 -8.91 -4.63 -12.53
N GLU A 96 -7.74 -4.55 -11.89
CA GLU A 96 -7.47 -5.15 -10.59
C GLU A 96 -7.15 -4.04 -9.59
N ILE A 97 -7.86 -4.07 -8.47
CA ILE A 97 -7.71 -3.12 -7.37
C ILE A 97 -7.19 -3.91 -6.17
N PHE A 98 -6.14 -3.42 -5.54
CA PHE A 98 -5.57 -3.98 -4.32
C PHE A 98 -5.46 -2.90 -3.25
N LEU A 99 -5.94 -3.20 -2.06
CA LEU A 99 -6.01 -2.30 -0.92
C LEU A 99 -5.27 -2.93 0.26
N ASN A 100 -4.31 -2.19 0.81
CA ASN A 100 -3.75 -2.48 2.11
C ASN A 100 -3.24 -1.18 2.74
N THR A 101 -3.16 -1.19 4.07
CA THR A 101 -2.60 -0.10 4.84
C THR A 101 -1.16 -0.43 5.20
N HIS A 102 -0.20 0.27 4.61
CA HIS A 102 1.24 0.07 4.85
C HIS A 102 1.67 0.38 6.29
N SER A 103 0.94 1.26 6.97
CA SER A 103 1.20 1.67 8.35
C SER A 103 0.28 0.98 9.35
N ALA A 104 -0.25 -0.19 9.01
CA ALA A 104 -1.13 -0.90 9.91
C ALA A 104 -0.37 -1.46 11.13
N ILE A 105 -1.09 -1.63 12.23
CA ILE A 105 -0.56 -2.25 13.46
C ILE A 105 -1.33 -3.55 13.76
N PRO A 106 -0.67 -4.55 14.36
CA PRO A 106 -1.34 -5.76 14.84
C PRO A 106 -2.49 -5.44 15.81
N LYS A 107 -3.53 -6.28 15.80
CA LYS A 107 -4.71 -6.17 16.68
C LYS A 107 -4.34 -6.16 18.18
N GLU A 108 -3.42 -7.03 18.56
CA GLU A 108 -2.92 -7.16 19.93
C GLU A 108 -1.40 -7.04 19.90
N PRO A 109 -0.82 -5.94 20.41
CA PRO A 109 0.61 -5.87 20.61
C PRO A 109 1.02 -6.95 21.60
N THR A 110 1.81 -7.93 21.17
CA THR A 110 2.39 -8.92 22.08
C THR A 110 3.33 -8.28 23.10
N GLU A 111 3.79 -7.05 22.86
CA GLU A 111 4.61 -6.22 23.75
C GLU A 111 4.21 -4.73 23.61
N PRO A 112 4.51 -3.86 24.60
CA PRO A 112 4.25 -2.42 24.50
C PRO A 112 4.87 -1.85 23.22
N VAL A 113 4.00 -1.37 22.31
CA VAL A 113 4.36 -0.88 20.98
C VAL A 113 5.42 0.21 21.10
N ASN A 114 6.63 -0.07 20.62
CA ASN A 114 7.64 0.95 20.46
C ASN A 114 7.33 1.66 19.13
N LEU A 115 6.52 2.72 19.19
CA LEU A 115 6.08 3.54 18.03
C LEU A 115 7.25 4.09 17.19
N GLY A 116 8.50 3.94 17.65
CA GLY A 116 9.72 4.08 16.86
C GLY A 116 9.88 3.00 15.77
N ARG A 117 9.01 3.01 14.75
CA ARG A 117 9.12 2.30 13.46
C ARG A 117 9.09 0.76 13.43
N ARG A 118 9.25 0.02 14.52
CA ARG A 118 9.51 -1.43 14.44
C ARG A 118 8.30 -2.33 14.36
N ASP A 119 7.09 -1.82 14.59
CA ASP A 119 5.90 -2.67 14.73
C ASP A 119 4.84 -2.46 13.63
N LEU A 120 5.22 -1.82 12.51
CA LEU A 120 4.30 -1.66 11.38
C LEU A 120 4.24 -2.96 10.57
N VAL A 121 3.05 -3.54 10.49
CA VAL A 121 2.79 -4.77 9.73
C VAL A 121 1.75 -4.45 8.67
N PRO A 122 2.13 -4.26 7.40
CA PRO A 122 1.16 -3.99 6.34
C PRO A 122 0.05 -5.03 6.30
N GLY A 123 -1.20 -4.57 6.27
CA GLY A 123 -2.36 -5.45 6.31
C GLY A 123 -3.64 -4.71 5.99
N ILE A 124 -4.77 -5.40 6.18
CA ILE A 124 -6.10 -4.86 5.90
C ILE A 124 -6.65 -4.20 7.15
N THR A 125 -7.10 -2.96 7.02
CA THR A 125 -7.71 -2.16 8.10
C THR A 125 -9.09 -1.66 7.70
N LEU A 126 -9.80 -0.97 8.61
CA LEU A 126 -11.09 -0.35 8.26
C LEU A 126 -10.96 0.75 7.19
N ARG A 127 -9.77 1.34 6.98
CA ARG A 127 -9.54 2.26 5.85
C ARG A 127 -9.66 1.56 4.51
N ASP A 128 -9.12 0.35 4.40
CA ASP A 128 -9.20 -0.47 3.19
C ASP A 128 -10.64 -0.87 2.90
N VAL A 129 -11.37 -1.31 3.94
CA VAL A 129 -12.81 -1.63 3.86
C VAL A 129 -13.61 -0.41 3.40
N ARG A 130 -13.42 0.74 4.05
CA ARG A 130 -14.10 1.99 3.71
C ARG A 130 -13.85 2.37 2.25
N TYR A 131 -12.61 2.27 1.79
CA TYR A 131 -12.25 2.53 0.40
C TYR A 131 -12.97 1.57 -0.55
N ALA A 132 -12.98 0.27 -0.24
CA ALA A 132 -13.70 -0.74 -1.02
C ALA A 132 -15.20 -0.43 -1.16
N TYR A 133 -15.83 0.11 -0.10
CA TYR A 133 -17.24 0.52 -0.18
C TYR A 133 -17.44 1.69 -1.13
N PHE A 134 -16.54 2.68 -1.14
CA PHE A 134 -16.60 3.76 -2.12
C PHE A 134 -16.38 3.27 -3.56
N VAL A 135 -15.54 2.24 -3.75
CA VAL A 135 -15.40 1.58 -5.04
C VAL A 135 -16.70 0.91 -5.46
N GLU A 136 -17.41 0.22 -4.56
CA GLU A 136 -18.72 -0.35 -4.87
C GLU A 136 -19.76 0.73 -5.22
N ASP A 137 -19.80 1.84 -4.48
CA ASP A 137 -20.66 2.98 -4.81
C ASP A 137 -20.33 3.53 -6.21
N ALA A 138 -19.05 3.67 -6.54
CA ALA A 138 -18.60 4.13 -7.85
C ALA A 138 -18.88 3.12 -8.98
N LEU A 139 -18.95 1.82 -8.66
CA LEU A 139 -19.29 0.76 -9.62
C LEU A 139 -20.79 0.68 -9.92
N GLN A 140 -21.65 1.18 -9.03
CA GLN A 140 -23.10 1.03 -9.12
C GLN A 140 -23.68 1.45 -10.49
N PRO A 141 -23.36 2.63 -11.04
CA PRO A 141 -23.88 3.03 -12.36
C PRO A 141 -23.45 2.08 -13.48
N PHE A 142 -22.26 1.47 -13.37
CA PHE A 142 -21.75 0.53 -14.37
C PHE A 142 -22.48 -0.82 -14.32
N TYR A 143 -22.89 -1.27 -13.13
CA TYR A 143 -23.73 -2.46 -12.99
C TYR A 143 -25.13 -2.25 -13.58
N GLU A 144 -25.75 -1.10 -13.28
CA GLU A 144 -27.10 -0.73 -13.74
C GLU A 144 -27.16 -0.62 -15.26
N LEU A 145 -26.14 -0.02 -15.87
CA LEU A 145 -26.00 0.10 -17.33
C LEU A 145 -25.51 -1.19 -18.00
N GLY A 146 -25.26 -2.26 -17.23
CA GLY A 146 -24.76 -3.52 -17.77
C GLY A 146 -23.39 -3.42 -18.44
N LYS A 147 -22.54 -2.48 -18.02
CA LYS A 147 -21.20 -2.21 -18.61
C LYS A 147 -20.12 -3.17 -18.10
N ILE A 148 -20.40 -3.98 -17.09
CA ILE A 148 -19.48 -4.96 -16.50
C ILE A 148 -19.84 -6.34 -17.05
N ALA A 149 -18.87 -7.00 -17.67
CA ALA A 149 -19.03 -8.30 -18.33
C ALA A 149 -19.30 -9.41 -17.32
N GLN A 150 -18.46 -9.48 -16.28
CA GLN A 150 -18.59 -10.41 -15.17
C GLN A 150 -17.72 -9.92 -14.01
N ALA A 151 -18.26 -9.93 -12.80
CA ALA A 151 -17.45 -9.89 -11.60
C ALA A 151 -16.98 -11.33 -11.32
N THR A 152 -15.68 -11.58 -11.40
CA THR A 152 -15.12 -12.90 -11.10
C THR A 152 -14.64 -12.92 -9.65
N ASN A 153 -15.06 -13.93 -8.89
CA ASN A 153 -14.44 -14.28 -7.61
C ASN A 153 -13.05 -14.88 -7.88
N LYS A 154 -12.09 -14.01 -8.22
CA LYS A 154 -10.70 -14.40 -8.51
C LYS A 154 -9.88 -14.70 -7.25
N TYR A 155 -10.24 -14.06 -6.14
CA TYR A 155 -9.44 -14.06 -4.92
C TYR A 155 -10.08 -14.91 -3.82
N ALA A 156 -9.25 -15.40 -2.89
CA ALA A 156 -9.72 -16.25 -1.79
C ALA A 156 -10.62 -15.47 -0.83
N GLN A 157 -11.61 -16.14 -0.22
CA GLN A 157 -12.45 -15.54 0.81
C GLN A 157 -12.06 -16.15 2.15
N LEU A 158 -11.63 -15.32 3.10
CA LEU A 158 -11.15 -15.78 4.40
C LEU A 158 -12.16 -15.47 5.49
N THR A 159 -12.40 -16.43 6.37
CA THR A 159 -13.27 -16.27 7.55
C THR A 159 -12.58 -15.56 8.71
N SER A 160 -11.25 -15.57 8.75
CA SER A 160 -10.40 -14.81 9.67
C SER A 160 -9.10 -14.38 8.98
N LEU A 161 -8.50 -13.28 9.43
CA LEU A 161 -7.20 -12.81 8.96
C LEU A 161 -6.02 -13.40 9.75
N ASP A 162 -6.30 -14.16 10.80
CA ASP A 162 -5.29 -14.88 11.58
C ASP A 162 -4.83 -16.14 10.83
N ILE A 163 -4.06 -15.95 9.76
CA ILE A 163 -3.47 -17.05 8.99
C ILE A 163 -2.11 -17.42 9.61
N PRO A 164 -1.94 -18.65 10.11
CA PRO A 164 -0.64 -19.13 10.58
C PRO A 164 0.41 -18.99 9.48
N GLY A 165 1.52 -18.30 9.78
CA GLY A 165 2.62 -18.07 8.85
C GLY A 165 2.57 -16.76 8.04
N LEU A 166 1.51 -15.95 8.17
CA LEU A 166 1.47 -14.58 7.62
C LEU A 166 1.86 -13.49 8.61
N LEU A 167 1.95 -13.82 9.90
CA LEU A 167 2.67 -12.95 10.81
C LEU A 167 4.08 -12.79 10.23
N PRO A 168 4.59 -11.55 10.09
CA PRO A 168 5.98 -11.37 9.72
C PRO A 168 6.76 -12.20 10.73
N GLN A 169 7.35 -13.31 10.27
CA GLN A 169 8.42 -13.92 11.02
C GLN A 169 9.33 -12.75 11.26
N LYS A 170 9.51 -12.36 12.53
CA LYS A 170 10.59 -11.45 12.91
C LYS A 170 11.77 -12.10 12.23
N VAL A 171 12.20 -11.53 11.11
CA VAL A 171 13.37 -12.02 10.42
C VAL A 171 14.38 -11.80 11.51
N ASN A 172 14.79 -12.88 12.15
CA ASN A 172 15.81 -12.86 13.17
C ASN A 172 17.12 -12.60 12.41
N SER A 173 17.19 -11.51 11.64
CA SER A 173 18.43 -10.82 11.39
C SER A 173 18.82 -10.22 12.74
N THR A 174 19.26 -11.10 13.64
CA THR A 174 20.06 -10.77 14.81
C THR A 174 21.27 -9.94 14.41
N GLU A 175 21.65 -10.00 13.14
CA GLU A 175 22.46 -9.00 12.48
C GLU A 175 21.56 -7.85 12.03
N ALA A 176 21.43 -6.81 12.87
CA ALA A 176 21.06 -5.50 12.35
C ALA A 176 21.89 -5.26 11.09
N PRO A 177 21.28 -4.83 9.95
CA PRO A 177 22.01 -4.65 8.69
C PRO A 177 23.29 -3.91 9.03
N SER A 178 24.43 -4.60 8.82
CA SER A 178 25.69 -4.17 9.43
C SER A 178 25.83 -2.68 9.16
N LYS A 179 25.96 -1.86 10.21
CA LYS A 179 26.05 -0.39 10.11
C LYS A 179 27.35 0.05 9.43
N ARG A 180 27.90 -0.78 8.55
CA ARG A 180 29.07 -0.48 7.76
C ARG A 180 28.74 0.71 6.87
N CYS A 181 29.61 1.69 6.95
CA CYS A 181 29.55 2.88 6.13
C CYS A 181 29.47 2.47 4.65
N ILE A 182 28.45 2.93 3.93
CA ILE A 182 28.35 2.62 2.48
C ILE A 182 29.47 3.28 1.67
N VAL A 183 30.18 4.24 2.25
CA VAL A 183 31.34 4.90 1.64
C VAL A 183 32.56 4.01 1.78
N CYS A 184 33.04 3.75 2.99
CA CYS A 184 34.32 3.08 3.22
C CYS A 184 34.22 1.65 3.78
N GLY A 185 33.03 1.19 4.17
CA GLY A 185 32.82 -0.11 4.81
C GLY A 185 33.13 -0.17 6.31
N GLY A 186 33.61 0.92 6.92
CA GLY A 186 33.95 1.00 8.35
C GLY A 186 32.74 1.11 9.29
N ASP A 187 32.97 0.97 10.60
CA ASP A 187 31.91 1.01 11.63
C ASP A 187 31.56 2.45 12.05
N HIS A 188 30.88 3.18 11.15
CA HIS A 188 30.33 4.50 11.41
C HIS A 188 29.22 4.86 10.42
N TRP A 189 28.41 5.87 10.76
CA TRP A 189 27.38 6.39 9.87
C TRP A 189 27.98 7.04 8.63
N SER A 190 27.42 6.78 7.46
CA SER A 190 27.90 7.36 6.18
C SER A 190 27.99 8.89 6.20
N THR A 191 27.12 9.56 6.97
CA THR A 191 27.15 11.03 7.14
C THR A 191 28.35 11.54 7.93
N THR A 192 28.98 10.70 8.76
CA THR A 192 30.18 11.04 9.54
C THR A 192 31.46 10.49 8.91
N CYS A 193 31.37 9.76 7.80
CA CYS A 193 32.52 9.18 7.12
C CYS A 193 33.49 10.26 6.63
N PRO A 194 34.79 10.21 6.98
CA PRO A 194 35.75 11.19 6.46
C PRO A 194 35.95 11.06 4.94
N GLU A 195 35.80 9.85 4.39
CA GLU A 195 35.93 9.59 2.95
C GLU A 195 34.71 10.03 2.12
N ARG A 196 33.65 10.56 2.74
CA ARG A 196 32.41 10.93 2.03
C ARG A 196 32.58 12.00 0.96
N PHE A 197 33.68 12.76 1.00
CA PHE A 197 34.01 13.78 0.02
C PHE A 197 35.08 13.34 -0.99
N THR A 198 35.80 12.24 -0.71
CA THR A 198 36.91 11.77 -1.54
C THR A 198 36.51 10.56 -2.38
N LYS A 199 35.66 9.67 -1.85
CA LYS A 199 35.18 8.48 -2.56
C LYS A 199 33.88 8.79 -3.27
N LYS A 200 33.86 8.64 -4.60
CA LYS A 200 32.68 8.88 -5.42
C LYS A 200 31.64 7.75 -5.26
N PRO A 201 30.33 8.07 -5.26
CA PRO A 201 29.28 7.05 -5.35
C PRO A 201 29.32 6.33 -6.71
N PRO A 202 28.74 5.12 -6.82
CA PRO A 202 28.65 4.40 -8.09
C PRO A 202 27.72 5.10 -9.11
N ASN A 203 26.75 5.88 -8.63
CA ASN A 203 25.81 6.64 -9.45
C ASN A 203 25.88 8.12 -9.08
N VAL A 204 25.63 9.00 -10.05
CA VAL A 204 25.52 10.45 -9.82
C VAL A 204 24.38 10.77 -8.86
N CYS A 205 24.47 11.93 -8.20
CA CYS A 205 23.46 12.37 -7.24
C CYS A 205 22.12 12.65 -7.91
N GLU A 206 21.07 11.91 -7.53
CA GLU A 206 19.69 12.06 -8.04
C GLU A 206 19.08 13.45 -7.80
N LEU A 207 19.65 14.26 -6.91
CA LEU A 207 19.11 15.60 -6.60
C LEU A 207 19.65 16.67 -7.54
N CYS A 208 20.88 16.55 -8.04
CA CYS A 208 21.52 17.61 -8.82
C CYS A 208 22.45 17.14 -9.94
N GLY A 209 22.51 15.83 -10.21
CA GLY A 209 23.37 15.22 -11.23
C GLY A 209 24.87 15.19 -10.91
N GLY A 210 25.32 15.66 -9.74
CA GLY A 210 26.75 15.76 -9.40
C GLY A 210 27.39 14.49 -8.85
N ASP A 211 28.73 14.43 -8.91
CA ASP A 211 29.57 13.31 -8.41
C ASP A 211 29.76 13.32 -6.87
N HIS A 212 28.68 13.21 -6.11
CA HIS A 212 28.75 13.12 -4.65
C HIS A 212 27.62 12.26 -4.08
N TRP A 213 27.84 11.72 -2.88
CA TRP A 213 26.81 10.95 -2.17
C TRP A 213 25.57 11.81 -1.90
N LYS A 214 24.37 11.23 -2.03
CA LYS A 214 23.08 11.93 -1.83
C LYS A 214 23.01 12.72 -0.51
N PHE A 215 23.55 12.18 0.57
CA PHE A 215 23.57 12.82 1.89
C PHE A 215 24.59 13.96 2.02
N ALA A 216 25.53 14.09 1.08
CA ALA A 216 26.50 15.19 0.99
C ALA A 216 26.03 16.30 0.01
N CYS A 217 24.91 16.10 -0.69
CA CYS A 217 24.37 17.09 -1.61
C CYS A 217 23.90 18.36 -0.89
N SER A 218 24.20 19.54 -1.43
CA SER A 218 23.71 20.83 -0.91
C SER A 218 22.18 20.91 -0.89
N GLN A 219 21.51 20.23 -1.82
CA GLN A 219 20.05 20.17 -1.91
C GLN A 219 19.42 19.16 -0.93
N TYR A 220 20.22 18.30 -0.28
CA TYR A 220 19.72 17.22 0.58
C TYR A 220 18.87 17.72 1.75
N LYS A 221 19.24 18.85 2.36
CA LYS A 221 18.49 19.44 3.49
C LYS A 221 17.09 19.89 3.05
N GLN A 222 16.99 20.52 1.88
CA GLN A 222 15.72 20.99 1.33
C GLN A 222 14.83 19.81 0.93
N TRP A 223 15.39 18.82 0.22
CA TRP A 223 14.71 17.58 -0.14
C TRP A 223 14.18 16.84 1.10
N ARG A 224 14.98 16.71 2.16
CA ARG A 224 14.53 16.05 3.40
C ARG A 224 13.37 16.80 4.08
N LEU A 225 13.34 18.12 3.96
CA LEU A 225 12.23 18.94 4.48
C LEU A 225 10.97 18.82 3.63
N SER A 226 11.08 18.68 2.30
CA SER A 226 9.91 18.48 1.44
C SER A 226 9.23 17.13 1.71
N ILE A 227 10.02 16.05 1.82
CA ILE A 227 9.52 14.71 2.18
C ILE A 227 8.81 14.73 3.54
N LYS A 228 9.40 15.38 4.55
CA LYS A 228 8.77 15.51 5.88
C LYS A 228 7.46 16.29 5.87
N LYS A 229 7.29 17.23 4.95
CA LYS A 229 6.07 18.02 4.80
C LYS A 229 4.99 17.29 4.00
N GLY A 230 5.26 16.09 3.49
CA GLY A 230 4.33 15.35 2.62
C GLY A 230 4.16 15.98 1.24
N TRP A 231 5.11 16.81 0.82
CA TRP A 231 5.10 17.47 -0.48
C TRP A 231 6.18 16.84 -1.36
N ALA A 232 5.72 16.32 -2.50
CA ALA A 232 6.45 15.98 -3.71
C ALA A 232 6.84 14.49 -3.91
N ASP A 233 6.21 13.89 -4.92
CA ASP A 233 6.93 13.09 -5.90
C ASP A 233 8.13 13.90 -6.41
N PRO A 234 9.32 13.29 -6.58
CA PRO A 234 10.47 14.02 -7.10
C PRO A 234 10.16 14.60 -8.49
N PRO A 235 10.71 15.77 -8.85
CA PRO A 235 10.59 16.28 -10.20
C PRO A 235 11.17 15.25 -11.16
N VAL A 236 10.31 14.70 -12.03
CA VAL A 236 10.73 13.89 -13.17
C VAL A 236 11.32 14.88 -14.16
N GLU A 237 12.63 15.13 -14.08
CA GLU A 237 13.33 15.82 -15.16
C GLU A 237 13.34 14.91 -16.39
N GLN A 238 12.86 15.48 -17.50
CA GLN A 238 12.82 14.87 -18.81
C GLN A 238 14.24 14.55 -19.26
N TYR A 239 14.58 13.27 -19.35
CA TYR A 239 15.77 12.84 -20.09
C TYR A 239 15.59 13.30 -21.54
N SER A 240 16.38 14.29 -21.94
CA SER A 240 16.57 14.72 -23.33
C SER A 240 17.78 14.01 -23.91
#